data_AF-A0A642C0S9-F1
#
_entry.id   AF-A0A642C0S9-F1
#
_cell.length_a   1.000
_cell.length_b   1.000
_cell.length_c   1.000
_cell.angle_alpha   90.00
_cell.angle_beta   90.00
_cell.angle_gamma   90.00
#
_symmetry.space_group_name_H-M   'P 1'
#
loop_
_entity.id
_entity.type
_entity.pdbx_description
1 polymer ?
#
loop_
_entity_poly.entity_id
_entity_poly.type
_entity_poly.pdbx_seq_one_letter_code
_entity_poly.pdbx_strand_id
1 'polypeptide(L)'
;MAYQLLPFRFERFDDNKYLLTNEVGEYIFLSNEDFQHFVDGELDEHSELFYDLASKQIATTDKIEDVVQMLATKFRTKKSILRDFTSLHMIVPTLRCNSSCIYCQVARKNIDDHSADMTKKTAKNVVKTIFQSPSPFIKIEF
;
A
#
# COMPACT_ATOMS: atom_id res chain seq x y z
N MET A 1 -3.53 16.22 -29.51
CA MET A 1 -4.13 15.22 -28.60
C MET A 1 -5.23 15.91 -27.83
N ALA A 2 -6.41 15.31 -27.74
CA ALA A 2 -7.59 15.90 -27.08
C ALA A 2 -7.47 15.93 -25.55
N TYR A 3 -6.59 15.09 -25.00
CA TYR A 3 -6.26 15.01 -23.58
C TYR A 3 -4.76 14.81 -23.38
N GLN A 4 -4.32 14.98 -22.13
CA GLN A 4 -2.98 14.65 -21.68
C GLN A 4 -3.00 13.43 -20.75
N LEU A 5 -2.00 12.58 -20.94
CA LEU A 5 -1.71 11.45 -20.06
C LEU A 5 -1.01 11.96 -18.79
N LEU A 6 -1.49 11.51 -17.63
CA LEU A 6 -0.82 11.71 -16.35
C LEU A 6 0.07 10.50 -16.04
N PRO A 7 0.97 10.56 -15.04
CA PRO A 7 1.80 9.41 -14.71
C PRO A 7 0.97 8.19 -14.30
N PHE A 8 1.03 7.13 -15.11
CA PHE A 8 0.46 5.82 -14.81
C PHE A 8 1.45 4.70 -15.17
N ARG A 9 1.26 3.54 -14.56
CA ARG A 9 1.92 2.28 -14.93
C ARG A 9 0.88 1.37 -15.55
N PHE A 10 1.31 0.52 -16.45
CA PHE A 10 0.43 -0.46 -17.08
C PHE A 10 1.12 -1.82 -17.20
N GLU A 11 0.32 -2.88 -17.17
CA GLU A 11 0.78 -4.24 -17.39
C GLU A 11 -0.33 -5.03 -18.10
N ARG A 12 0.04 -5.97 -18.97
CA ARG A 12 -0.92 -6.87 -19.60
C ARG A 12 -1.47 -7.81 -18.51
N PHE A 13 -2.78 -7.73 -18.27
CA PHE A 13 -3.42 -8.52 -17.21
C PHE A 13 -3.81 -9.92 -17.72
N ASP A 14 -4.36 -9.98 -18.93
CA ASP A 14 -4.68 -11.21 -19.64
C ASP A 14 -4.56 -11.01 -21.16
N ASP A 15 -5.04 -11.97 -21.95
CA ASP A 15 -4.97 -11.89 -23.42
C ASP A 15 -5.77 -10.72 -24.01
N ASN A 16 -6.75 -10.20 -23.28
CA ASN A 16 -7.72 -9.22 -23.76
C ASN A 16 -7.62 -7.85 -23.08
N LYS A 17 -6.90 -7.73 -21.96
CA LYS A 17 -6.93 -6.53 -21.12
C LYS A 17 -5.56 -6.08 -20.61
N TYR A 18 -5.45 -4.76 -20.45
CA TYR A 18 -4.39 -4.09 -19.70
C TYR A 18 -4.92 -3.58 -18.36
N LEU A 19 -4.12 -3.75 -17.31
CA LEU A 19 -4.31 -3.09 -16.03
C LEU A 19 -3.51 -1.79 -16.02
N LEU A 20 -4.17 -0.67 -15.75
CA LEU A 20 -3.54 0.62 -15.53
C LEU A 20 -3.65 0.98 -14.06
N THR A 21 -2.59 1.57 -13.51
CA THR A 21 -2.53 2.05 -12.12
C THR A 21 -1.84 3.41 -12.05
N ASN A 22 -2.24 4.26 -11.11
CA ASN A 22 -1.55 5.53 -10.86
C ASN A 22 -0.72 5.49 -9.55
N GLU A 23 -0.01 6.58 -9.26
CA GLU A 23 0.86 6.70 -8.08
C GLU A 23 0.12 6.65 -6.73
N VAL A 24 -1.21 6.82 -6.73
CA VAL A 24 -2.05 6.76 -5.52
C VAL A 24 -2.87 5.48 -5.44
N GLY A 25 -2.63 4.53 -6.34
CA GLY A 25 -3.24 3.20 -6.38
C GLY A 25 -4.70 3.18 -6.81
N GLU A 26 -5.15 4.19 -7.55
CA GLU A 26 -6.32 4.02 -8.43
C GLU A 26 -5.95 3.04 -9.54
N TYR A 27 -6.94 2.32 -10.06
CA TYR A 27 -6.73 1.38 -11.15
C TYR A 27 -7.94 1.30 -12.08
N ILE A 28 -7.69 0.86 -13.31
CA ILE A 28 -8.71 0.58 -14.32
C ILE A 28 -8.21 -0.52 -15.26
N PHE A 29 -9.14 -1.32 -15.78
CA PHE A 29 -8.86 -2.30 -16.82
C PHE A 29 -9.37 -1.78 -18.16
N LEU A 30 -8.51 -1.79 -19.17
CA LEU A 30 -8.87 -1.43 -20.54
C LEU A 30 -8.78 -2.67 -21.42
N SER A 31 -9.64 -2.76 -22.44
CA SER A 31 -9.42 -3.75 -23.50
C SER A 31 -8.11 -3.41 -24.25
N ASN A 32 -7.56 -4.37 -25.02
CA ASN A 32 -6.38 -4.11 -25.85
C ASN A 32 -6.60 -2.94 -26.83
N GLU A 33 -7.80 -2.85 -27.41
CA GLU A 33 -8.18 -1.79 -28.35
C GLU A 33 -8.30 -0.44 -27.64
N ASP A 34 -9.04 -0.39 -26.53
CA ASP A 34 -9.20 0.83 -25.74
C ASP A 34 -7.86 1.34 -25.20
N PHE A 35 -6.98 0.43 -24.76
CA PHE A 35 -5.65 0.78 -24.29
C PHE A 35 -4.84 1.44 -25.41
N GLN A 36 -4.87 0.88 -26.62
CA GLN A 36 -4.14 1.40 -27.75
C GLN A 36 -4.65 2.80 -28.15
N HIS A 37 -5.98 2.95 -28.32
CA HIS A 37 -6.58 4.26 -28.58
C HIS A 37 -6.28 5.27 -27.47
N PHE A 38 -6.27 4.82 -26.22
CA PHE A 38 -5.96 5.66 -25.08
C PHE A 38 -4.52 6.20 -25.10
N VAL A 39 -3.52 5.35 -25.35
CA VAL A 39 -2.11 5.79 -25.37
C VAL A 39 -1.74 6.56 -26.64
N ASP A 40 -2.44 6.32 -27.74
CA ASP A 40 -2.24 7.01 -29.02
C ASP A 40 -2.92 8.39 -29.05
N GLY A 41 -3.78 8.70 -28.07
CA GLY A 41 -4.47 9.99 -27.99
C GLY A 41 -5.73 10.06 -28.85
N GLU A 42 -6.32 8.90 -29.19
CA GLU A 42 -7.46 8.72 -30.09
C GLU A 42 -8.76 8.39 -29.35
N LEU A 43 -8.73 8.22 -28.03
CA LEU A 43 -9.92 7.97 -27.23
C LEU A 43 -10.82 9.22 -27.20
N ASP A 44 -12.13 9.04 -27.39
CA ASP A 44 -13.11 10.13 -27.30
C ASP A 44 -13.15 10.71 -25.88
N GLU A 45 -12.80 11.99 -25.71
CA GLU A 45 -12.80 12.69 -24.42
C GLU A 45 -14.19 12.88 -23.80
N HIS A 46 -15.26 12.62 -24.57
CA HIS A 46 -16.64 12.66 -24.11
C HIS A 46 -17.21 11.27 -23.79
N SER A 47 -16.42 10.20 -23.98
CA SER A 47 -16.81 8.84 -23.63
C SER A 47 -16.85 8.59 -22.13
N GLU A 48 -17.72 7.66 -21.69
CA GLU A 48 -17.73 7.21 -20.30
C GLU A 48 -16.37 6.67 -19.85
N LEU A 49 -15.67 5.97 -20.75
CA LEU A 49 -14.35 5.42 -20.48
C LEU A 49 -13.32 6.51 -20.19
N PHE A 50 -13.33 7.59 -20.96
CA PHE A 50 -12.45 8.72 -20.71
C PHE A 50 -12.77 9.40 -19.37
N TYR A 51 -14.05 9.61 -19.04
CA TYR A 51 -14.43 10.14 -17.73
C TYR A 51 -13.97 9.25 -16.58
N ASP A 52 -13.98 7.93 -16.78
CA ASP A 52 -13.44 6.97 -15.84
C ASP A 52 -11.93 7.11 -15.63
N LEU A 53 -11.16 7.32 -16.71
CA LEU A 53 -9.72 7.59 -16.66
C LEU A 53 -9.42 8.94 -15.99
N ALA A 54 -10.20 9.97 -16.30
CA ALA A 54 -10.05 11.31 -15.75
C ALA A 54 -10.37 11.36 -14.24
N SER A 55 -11.45 10.71 -13.81
CA SER A 55 -11.82 10.62 -12.38
C SER A 55 -10.73 9.96 -11.52
N LYS A 56 -9.96 9.05 -12.13
CA LYS A 56 -8.82 8.34 -11.53
C LYS A 56 -7.48 9.07 -11.70
N GLN A 57 -7.48 10.29 -12.24
CA GLN A 57 -6.28 11.07 -12.53
C GLN A 57 -5.23 10.29 -13.36
N ILE A 58 -5.68 9.50 -14.33
CA ILE A 58 -4.82 8.81 -15.30
C ILE A 58 -4.69 9.64 -16.59
N ALA A 59 -5.69 10.46 -16.92
CA ALA A 59 -5.65 11.46 -17.97
C ALA A 59 -6.41 12.73 -17.55
N THR A 60 -6.26 13.81 -18.30
CA THR A 60 -7.04 15.04 -18.14
C THR A 60 -7.14 15.81 -19.46
N THR A 61 -8.25 16.52 -19.70
CA THR A 61 -8.41 17.40 -20.87
C THR A 61 -7.85 18.80 -20.61
N ASP A 62 -8.07 19.35 -19.41
CA ASP A 62 -7.64 20.68 -18.99
C ASP A 62 -7.04 20.68 -17.58
N LYS A 63 -6.61 21.86 -17.10
CA LYS A 63 -6.19 22.13 -15.70
C LYS A 63 -5.17 21.16 -15.11
N ILE A 64 -4.16 20.82 -15.89
CA ILE A 64 -3.10 19.89 -15.49
C ILE A 64 -2.50 20.25 -14.13
N GLU A 65 -2.25 21.53 -13.87
CA GLU A 65 -1.71 21.99 -12.58
C GLU A 65 -2.62 21.63 -11.39
N ASP A 66 -3.93 21.86 -11.50
CA ASP A 66 -4.90 21.53 -10.46
C ASP A 66 -4.98 20.01 -10.25
N VAL A 67 -5.02 19.25 -11.34
CA VAL A 67 -5.12 17.78 -11.27
C VAL A 67 -3.83 17.17 -10.68
N VAL A 68 -2.66 17.68 -11.06
CA VAL A 68 -1.37 17.28 -10.47
C VAL A 68 -1.34 17.61 -8.98
N GLN A 69 -1.84 18.78 -8.57
CA GLN A 69 -1.89 19.15 -7.15
C GLN A 69 -2.87 18.28 -6.35
N MET A 70 -4.00 17.88 -6.94
CA MET A 70 -4.91 16.90 -6.36
C MET A 70 -4.23 15.53 -6.22
N LEU A 71 -3.57 15.03 -7.26
CA LEU A 71 -2.85 13.76 -7.23
C LEU A 71 -1.73 13.78 -6.17
N ALA A 72 -0.96 14.87 -6.08
CA ALA A 72 0.06 15.06 -5.06
C ALA A 72 -0.52 15.07 -3.64
N THR A 73 -1.73 15.61 -3.46
CA THR A 73 -2.43 15.60 -2.16
C THR A 73 -2.88 14.19 -1.80
N LYS A 74 -3.52 13.46 -2.73
CA LYS A 74 -3.88 12.04 -2.54
C LYS A 74 -2.63 11.20 -2.20
N PHE A 75 -1.51 11.45 -2.88
CA PHE A 75 -0.25 10.77 -2.66
C PHE A 75 0.29 11.01 -1.24
N ARG A 76 0.40 12.27 -0.82
CA ARG A 76 0.87 12.64 0.52
C ARG A 76 0.00 12.05 1.62
N THR A 77 -1.32 12.05 1.44
CA THR A 77 -2.26 11.44 2.38
C THR A 77 -2.07 9.93 2.45
N LYS A 78 -2.00 9.23 1.31
CA LYS A 78 -1.78 7.77 1.29
C LYS A 78 -0.43 7.37 1.92
N LYS A 79 0.61 8.18 1.70
CA LYS A 79 1.96 7.95 2.25
C LYS A 79 2.18 8.56 3.63
N SER A 80 1.15 9.14 4.26
CA SER A 80 1.25 9.76 5.59
C SER A 80 1.82 8.82 6.66
N ILE A 81 1.54 7.51 6.53
CA ILE A 81 2.11 6.46 7.40
C ILE A 81 3.64 6.46 7.45
N LEU A 82 4.32 6.95 6.40
CA LEU A 82 5.78 7.03 6.36
C LEU A 82 6.32 8.15 7.26
N ARG A 83 5.49 9.11 7.67
CA ARG A 83 5.88 10.20 8.57
C ARG A 83 6.05 9.71 10.00
N ASP A 84 5.15 8.82 10.42
CA ASP A 84 5.09 8.33 11.80
C ASP A 84 5.94 7.07 12.01
N PHE A 85 6.48 6.49 10.93
CA PHE A 85 7.29 5.26 10.94
C PHE A 85 6.57 4.10 11.65
N THR A 86 7.29 3.27 12.41
CA THR A 86 6.70 2.12 13.10
C THR A 86 5.86 2.57 14.29
N SER A 87 4.54 2.41 14.21
CA SER A 87 3.60 2.70 15.30
C SER A 87 3.15 1.45 16.05
N LEU A 88 3.06 0.30 15.38
CA LEU A 88 2.74 -1.00 15.96
C LEU A 88 4.00 -1.80 16.23
N HIS A 89 4.20 -2.17 17.50
CA HIS A 89 5.29 -3.02 17.95
C HIS A 89 4.73 -4.30 18.56
N MET A 90 4.81 -5.39 17.81
CA MET A 90 4.43 -6.72 18.28
C MET A 90 5.63 -7.39 18.95
N ILE A 91 5.46 -7.83 20.19
CA ILE A 91 6.50 -8.47 20.99
C ILE A 91 6.07 -9.91 21.24
N VAL A 92 7.00 -10.86 21.20
CA VAL A 92 6.73 -12.24 21.63
C VAL A 92 7.46 -12.47 22.96
N PRO A 93 6.77 -12.36 24.12
CA PRO A 93 7.43 -12.48 25.42
C PRO A 93 7.91 -13.90 25.73
N THR A 94 7.30 -14.91 25.10
CA THR A 94 7.64 -16.31 25.27
C THR A 94 7.24 -17.13 24.04
N LEU A 95 7.97 -18.20 23.74
CA LEU A 95 7.57 -19.20 22.75
C LEU A 95 6.83 -20.40 23.37
N ARG A 96 6.60 -20.38 24.69
CA ARG A 96 5.92 -21.46 25.39
C ARG A 96 4.44 -21.48 25.04
N CYS A 97 3.95 -22.64 24.60
CA CYS A 97 2.54 -22.83 24.25
C CYS A 97 2.11 -24.27 24.58
N ASN A 98 0.94 -24.44 25.20
CA ASN A 98 0.36 -25.76 25.51
C ASN A 98 -0.41 -26.39 24.34
N SER A 99 -0.42 -25.76 23.16
CA SER A 99 -1.19 -26.20 21.99
C SER A 99 -0.31 -26.71 20.86
N SER A 100 -0.76 -27.77 20.18
CA SER A 100 -0.07 -28.47 19.07
C SER A 100 -0.70 -28.18 17.72
N CYS A 101 -1.00 -26.92 17.42
CA CYS A 101 -1.77 -26.60 16.22
C CYS A 101 -1.01 -26.99 14.94
N ILE A 102 -1.66 -27.75 14.06
CA ILE A 102 -1.10 -28.18 12.77
C ILE A 102 -0.75 -27.01 11.83
N TYR A 103 -1.38 -25.85 12.05
CA TYR A 103 -1.20 -24.62 11.30
C TYR A 103 -0.24 -23.63 11.99
N CYS A 104 0.38 -24.02 13.11
CA CYS A 104 1.27 -23.11 13.84
C CYS A 104 2.54 -22.87 13.01
N GLN A 105 2.77 -21.61 12.62
CA GLN A 105 3.98 -21.19 11.90
C GLN A 105 5.16 -20.87 12.85
N VAL A 106 4.95 -20.97 14.17
CA VAL A 106 5.94 -20.62 15.19
C VAL A 106 6.57 -21.89 15.76
N ALA A 107 7.89 -21.87 15.98
CA ALA A 107 8.62 -22.95 16.65
C ALA A 107 8.29 -22.97 18.15
N ARG A 108 7.11 -23.50 18.51
CA ARG A 108 6.64 -23.57 19.90
C ARG A 108 7.63 -24.31 20.79
N LYS A 109 7.66 -23.91 22.06
CA LYS A 109 8.41 -24.57 23.12
C LYS A 109 7.45 -25.16 24.15
N ASN A 110 7.90 -26.22 24.83
CA ASN A 110 7.14 -26.84 25.90
C ASN A 110 6.86 -25.82 27.01
N ILE A 111 5.75 -26.00 27.73
CA ILE A 111 5.33 -25.06 28.77
C ILE A 111 6.33 -24.97 29.95
N ASP A 112 7.17 -25.97 30.13
CA ASP A 112 8.20 -26.02 31.18
C ASP A 112 9.57 -25.48 30.73
N ASP A 113 9.73 -25.14 29.43
CA ASP A 113 10.98 -24.63 28.88
C ASP A 113 11.13 -23.12 29.11
N HIS A 114 11.46 -22.73 30.34
CA HIS A 114 11.68 -21.33 30.73
C HIS A 114 12.83 -20.63 29.99
N SER A 115 13.71 -21.38 29.29
CA SER A 115 14.75 -20.78 28.46
C SER A 115 14.18 -20.03 27.25
N ALA A 116 12.92 -20.30 26.90
CA ALA A 116 12.19 -19.66 25.83
C ALA A 116 11.50 -18.34 26.24
N ASP A 117 11.68 -17.89 27.48
CA ASP A 117 11.13 -16.63 27.98
C ASP A 117 12.07 -15.45 27.71
N MET A 118 11.50 -14.32 27.31
CA MET A 118 12.23 -13.06 27.21
C MET A 118 12.71 -12.61 28.59
N THR A 119 14.00 -12.37 28.73
CA THR A 119 14.53 -11.83 30.00
C THR A 119 14.00 -10.43 30.29
N LYS A 120 13.86 -10.06 31.57
CA LYS A 120 13.48 -8.69 31.97
C LYS A 120 14.43 -7.62 31.41
N LYS A 121 15.72 -7.94 31.26
CA LYS A 121 16.72 -7.04 30.67
C LYS A 121 16.39 -6.79 29.19
N THR A 122 16.11 -7.85 28.44
CA THR A 122 15.69 -7.75 27.04
C THR A 122 14.39 -6.98 26.91
N ALA A 123 13.37 -7.27 27.72
CA ALA A 123 12.09 -6.57 27.70
C ALA A 123 12.26 -5.04 27.92
N LYS A 124 13.09 -4.63 28.89
CA LYS A 124 13.41 -3.20 29.11
C LYS A 124 14.08 -2.56 27.89
N ASN A 125 15.02 -3.27 27.25
CA ASN A 125 15.68 -2.78 26.05
C ASN A 125 14.71 -2.65 24.87
N VAL A 126 13.82 -3.63 24.68
CA VAL A 126 12.77 -3.60 23.65
C VAL A 126 11.88 -2.38 23.84
N VAL A 127 11.35 -2.15 25.05
CA VAL A 127 10.53 -0.98 25.35
C VAL A 127 11.30 0.33 25.11
N LYS A 128 12.58 0.39 25.49
CA LYS A 128 13.43 1.55 25.20
C LYS A 128 13.58 1.80 23.70
N THR A 129 13.75 0.76 22.89
CA THR A 129 13.82 0.86 21.43
C THR A 129 12.48 1.28 20.82
N ILE A 130 11.35 0.75 21.32
CA ILE A 130 10.01 1.15 20.88
C ILE A 130 9.81 2.65 21.05
N PHE A 131 10.20 3.21 22.20
CA PHE A 131 10.09 4.64 22.47
C PHE A 131 11.10 5.52 21.72
N GLN A 132 12.00 4.94 20.92
CA GLN A 132 12.81 5.70 19.97
C GLN A 132 12.08 5.93 18.64
N SER A 133 10.93 5.28 18.41
CA SER A 133 10.09 5.54 17.24
C SER A 133 9.62 7.00 17.23
N PRO A 134 9.64 7.69 16.07
CA PRO A 134 9.12 9.05 15.95
C PRO A 134 7.58 9.12 15.98
N SER A 135 6.89 7.97 16.03
CA SER A 135 5.44 7.93 16.00
C SER A 135 4.81 8.65 17.18
N PRO A 136 3.82 9.55 16.96
CA PRO A 136 3.06 10.16 18.05
C PRO A 136 2.10 9.16 18.73
N PHE A 137 1.85 7.99 18.12
CA PHE A 137 0.95 6.97 18.61
C PHE A 137 1.63 5.60 18.62
N ILE A 138 2.06 5.14 19.79
CA ILE A 138 2.68 3.83 19.96
C ILE A 138 1.64 2.81 20.42
N LYS A 139 1.52 1.70 19.68
CA LYS A 139 0.75 0.52 20.06
C LYS A 139 1.71 -0.65 20.31
N ILE A 140 1.57 -1.28 21.46
CA ILE A 140 2.34 -2.48 21.84
C ILE A 140 1.37 -3.64 21.99
N GLU A 141 1.61 -4.72 21.26
CA GLU A 141 0.85 -5.97 21.32
C GLU A 141 1.80 -7.12 21.65
N PHE A 142 1.30 -8.13 22.36
CA PHE A 142 2.09 -9.29 22.81
C PHE A 142 1.27 -10.56 23.00
#